data_AF-A0A9X0NZM6-F1
#
_entry.id   AF-A0A9X0NZM6-F1
#
_cell.length_a   1.000
_cell.length_b   1.000
_cell.length_c   1.000
_cell.angle_alpha   90.00
_cell.angle_beta   90.00
_cell.angle_gamma   90.00
#
_symmetry.space_group_name_H-M   'P 1'
#
loop_
_entity.id
_entity.type
_entity.pdbx_description
1 polymer ?
#
loop_
_entity_poly.entity_id
_entity_poly.type
_entity_poly.pdbx_seq_one_letter_code
_entity_poly.pdbx_strand_id
1 'polypeptide(L)'
;MLAQPSEFPHAGSKAFIGGTADPVTIMRRNADGTALVRVDPRPHHPRNRDASGNRTVPLGDLHETERAAFEAAVTGTKRSRTRGR
;
A
#
# COMPACT_ATOMS: atom_id res chain seq x y z
N MET A 1 11.87 -10.57 -22.44
CA MET A 1 10.99 -9.38 -22.30
C MET A 1 11.25 -8.79 -20.92
N LEU A 2 11.96 -7.66 -20.83
CA LEU A 2 12.10 -6.95 -19.56
C LEU A 2 10.73 -6.35 -19.23
N ALA A 3 10.11 -6.79 -18.13
CA ALA A 3 8.88 -6.19 -17.64
C ALA A 3 9.16 -4.70 -17.38
N GLN A 4 8.62 -3.83 -18.24
CA GLN A 4 8.64 -2.40 -17.96
C GLN A 4 7.87 -2.21 -16.64
N PRO A 5 8.47 -1.55 -15.63
CA PRO A 5 7.73 -1.21 -14.43
C PRO A 5 6.56 -0.32 -14.86
N SER A 6 5.34 -0.81 -14.71
CA SER A 6 4.14 -0.03 -14.99
C SER A 6 4.12 1.18 -14.06
N GLU A 7 3.85 2.36 -14.62
CA GLU A 7 3.79 3.60 -13.86
C GLU A 7 2.72 3.51 -12.77
N PHE A 8 2.98 4.11 -11.61
CA PHE A 8 1.97 4.26 -10.58
C PHE A 8 0.86 5.20 -11.08
N PRO A 9 -0.44 4.93 -10.84
CA PRO A 9 -1.01 3.85 -10.02
C PRO A 9 -1.58 2.68 -10.84
N HIS A 10 -0.87 2.15 -11.84
CA HIS A 10 -1.38 1.05 -12.67
C HIS A 10 -1.13 -0.34 -12.05
N ALA A 11 -1.88 -1.35 -12.50
CA ALA A 11 -1.67 -2.73 -12.07
C ALA A 11 -0.29 -3.23 -12.51
N GLY A 12 0.46 -3.82 -11.59
CA GLY A 12 1.86 -4.19 -11.73
C GLY A 12 2.84 -3.21 -11.07
N SER A 13 2.38 -2.02 -10.66
CA SER A 13 3.26 -1.01 -10.07
C SER A 13 3.51 -1.31 -8.59
N LYS A 14 4.69 -0.92 -8.09
CA LYS A 14 4.97 -0.89 -6.66
C LYS A 14 4.39 0.38 -6.04
N ALA A 15 3.89 0.26 -4.84
CA ALA A 15 3.35 1.34 -4.03
C ALA A 15 3.65 1.06 -2.56
N PHE A 16 3.37 2.04 -1.70
CA PHE A 16 3.54 1.96 -0.26
C PHE A 16 2.23 2.32 0.42
N ILE A 17 1.86 1.58 1.46
CA ILE A 17 0.66 1.88 2.26
C ILE A 17 0.96 3.08 3.16
N GLY A 18 0.16 4.14 3.02
CA GLY A 18 0.13 5.27 3.96
C GLY A 18 -0.22 4.78 5.36
N GLY A 19 0.55 5.20 6.37
CA GLY A 19 0.39 4.73 7.76
C GLY A 19 1.47 3.75 8.20
N THR A 20 1.78 2.74 7.39
CA THR A 20 2.77 1.69 7.75
C THR A 20 4.03 1.70 6.90
N ALA A 21 4.01 2.42 5.77
CA ALA A 21 5.10 2.43 4.79
C ALA A 21 5.46 1.01 4.30
N ASP A 22 4.50 0.09 4.34
CA ASP A 22 4.69 -1.27 3.86
C ASP A 22 4.72 -1.28 2.32
N PRO A 23 5.73 -1.92 1.70
CA PRO A 23 5.80 -2.07 0.26
C PRO A 23 4.72 -3.04 -0.21
N VAL A 24 3.98 -2.63 -1.23
CA VAL A 24 2.93 -3.42 -1.84
C VAL A 24 3.01 -3.33 -3.36
N THR A 25 2.54 -4.36 -4.05
CA THR A 25 2.38 -4.36 -5.50
C THR A 25 0.90 -4.27 -5.85
N ILE A 26 0.51 -3.31 -6.69
CA ILE A 26 -0.87 -3.16 -7.14
C ILE A 26 -1.21 -4.32 -8.07
N MET A 27 -2.19 -5.14 -7.70
CA MET A 27 -2.66 -6.26 -8.52
C MET A 27 -3.78 -5.84 -9.46
N ARG A 28 -4.75 -5.06 -8.98
CA ARG A 28 -5.84 -4.52 -9.79
C ARG A 28 -6.37 -3.22 -9.20
N ARG A 29 -6.91 -2.36 -10.06
CA ARG A 29 -7.72 -1.20 -9.67
C ARG A 29 -9.19 -1.56 -9.83
N ASN A 30 -10.00 -1.23 -8.84
CA ASN A 30 -11.45 -1.31 -8.93
C ASN A 30 -11.98 0.05 -9.39
N ALA A 31 -13.15 0.06 -10.05
CA ALA A 31 -13.81 1.30 -10.48
C ALA A 31 -14.24 2.19 -9.30
N ASP A 32 -14.39 1.59 -8.11
CA ASP A 32 -14.82 2.26 -6.87
C ASP A 32 -13.73 3.11 -6.20
N GLY A 33 -12.57 3.31 -6.85
CA GLY A 33 -11.45 4.07 -6.29
C GLY A 33 -10.60 3.29 -5.26
N THR A 34 -10.79 1.97 -5.16
CA THR A 34 -9.93 1.08 -4.38
C THR A 34 -9.00 0.27 -5.29
N ALA A 35 -7.89 -0.20 -4.74
CA ALA A 35 -6.96 -1.10 -5.42
C ALA A 35 -6.75 -2.36 -4.57
N LEU A 36 -6.74 -3.52 -5.23
CA LEU A 36 -6.24 -4.74 -4.64
C LEU A 36 -4.72 -4.70 -4.76
N VAL A 37 -4.04 -4.82 -3.63
CA VAL A 37 -2.59 -4.82 -3.54
C VAL A 37 -2.12 -6.10 -2.88
N ARG A 38 -0.93 -6.57 -3.25
CA ARG A 38 -0.23 -7.66 -2.60
C ARG A 38 0.87 -7.08 -1.74
N VAL A 39 0.89 -7.40 -0.45
CA VAL A 39 2.02 -7.01 0.41
C VAL A 39 3.26 -7.77 -0.01
N ASP A 40 4.32 -7.04 -0.32
CA ASP A 40 5.59 -7.66 -0.70
C ASP A 40 6.34 -8.11 0.57
N PRO A 41 6.78 -9.38 0.63
CA PRO A 41 7.48 -9.89 1.79
C PRO A 41 8.84 -9.18 1.94
N ARG A 42 9.02 -8.44 3.04
CA ARG A 42 10.32 -7.83 3.38
C ARG A 42 11.28 -8.93 3.83
N PRO A 43 12.49 -9.08 3.24
CA PRO A 43 13.43 -10.10 3.71
C PRO A 43 13.70 -9.95 5.22
N HIS A 44 13.69 -11.07 5.94
CA HIS A 44 13.86 -11.17 7.41
C HIS A 44 12.67 -10.76 8.31
N HIS A 45 11.47 -10.48 7.79
CA HIS A 45 10.33 -10.14 8.64
C HIS A 45 9.53 -11.39 9.08
N PRO A 46 9.25 -11.61 10.39
CA PRO A 46 8.55 -12.79 10.89
C PRO A 46 7.10 -12.92 10.38
N ARG A 47 6.47 -11.81 9.95
CA ARG A 47 5.16 -11.82 9.25
C ARG A 47 5.20 -12.41 7.83
N ASN A 48 6.37 -12.72 7.26
CA ASN A 48 6.46 -13.40 5.96
C ASN A 48 6.02 -14.86 5.98
N ARG A 49 5.72 -15.43 7.16
CA ARG A 49 5.29 -16.82 7.30
C ARG A 49 3.84 -17.03 6.86
N ASP A 50 3.03 -15.97 6.88
CA ASP A 50 1.64 -16.01 6.45
C ASP A 50 1.55 -15.67 4.96
N ALA A 51 1.33 -16.70 4.15
CA ALA A 51 1.23 -16.63 2.71
C ALA A 51 0.13 -15.64 2.27
N SER A 52 0.48 -14.78 1.30
CA SER A 52 -0.47 -14.00 0.48
C SER A 52 -1.38 -13.03 1.27
N GLY A 53 -0.79 -12.02 1.91
CA GLY A 53 -1.53 -10.86 2.43
C GLY A 53 -2.01 -9.93 1.31
N ASN A 54 -2.93 -10.40 0.46
CA ASN A 54 -3.62 -9.52 -0.49
C ASN A 54 -4.59 -8.63 0.30
N ARG A 55 -4.54 -7.33 0.06
CA ARG A 55 -5.36 -6.34 0.76
C ARG A 55 -6.02 -5.43 -0.25
N THR A 56 -7.29 -5.10 -0.03
CA THR A 56 -7.94 -4.02 -0.76
C THR A 56 -7.76 -2.74 0.03
N VAL A 57 -7.17 -1.71 -0.59
CA VAL A 57 -6.91 -0.41 0.03
C VAL A 57 -7.40 0.72 -0.88
N PRO A 58 -7.82 1.88 -0.33
CA PRO A 58 -8.15 3.05 -1.12
C PRO A 58 -6.93 3.54 -1.92
N LEU A 59 -7.13 3.98 -3.16
CA LEU A 59 -6.04 4.56 -3.98
C LEU A 59 -5.43 5.81 -3.34
N GLY A 60 -6.20 6.57 -2.55
CA GLY A 60 -5.71 7.74 -1.82
C GLY A 60 -4.77 7.41 -0.65
N ASP A 61 -4.77 6.16 -0.17
CA ASP A 61 -3.87 5.69 0.88
C ASP A 61 -2.62 5.00 0.31
N LEU A 62 -2.48 4.95 -1.01
CA LEU A 62 -1.32 4.40 -1.71
C LEU A 62 -0.41 5.52 -2.19
N HIS A 63 0.88 5.35 -1.96
CA HIS A 63 1.89 6.31 -2.40
C HIS A 63 2.98 5.64 -3.22
N GLU A 64 3.54 6.36 -4.18
CA GLU A 64 4.64 5.89 -5.02
C GLU A 64 5.93 5.65 -4.21
N THR A 65 6.16 6.45 -3.17
CA THR A 65 7.40 6.39 -2.37
C THR A 65 7.15 6.09 -0.90
N GLU A 66 8.09 5.37 -0.29
CA GLU A 66 8.07 5.07 1.16
C GLU A 66 8.02 6.35 1.99
N ARG A 67 8.78 7.37 1.57
CA ARG A 67 8.82 8.68 2.23
C ARG A 67 7.44 9.37 2.21
N ALA A 68 6.75 9.39 1.07
CA ALA A 68 5.42 9.98 0.99
C ALA A 68 4.40 9.20 1.84
N ALA A 69 4.47 7.87 1.85
CA ALA A 69 3.63 7.03 2.72
C ALA A 69 3.91 7.26 4.22
N PHE A 70 5.18 7.43 4.58
CA PHE A 70 5.59 7.72 5.96
C PHE A 70 5.16 9.13 6.38
N GLU A 71 5.36 10.14 5.53
CA GLU A 71 4.87 11.51 5.79
C GLU A 71 3.34 11.55 5.89
N ALA A 72 2.63 10.81 5.04
CA ALA A 72 1.19 10.61 5.15
C ALA A 72 0.79 9.88 6.44
N ALA A 73 1.59 8.93 6.94
CA ALA A 73 1.38 8.27 8.24
C ALA A 73 1.50 9.26 9.42
N VAL A 74 2.58 10.06 9.40
CA VAL A 74 2.89 11.06 10.42
C VAL A 74 1.80 12.15 10.42
N THR A 75 1.33 12.55 9.25
CA THR A 75 0.30 13.59 9.09
C THR A 75 -1.12 13.05 9.36
N GLY A 76 -1.38 11.79 8.97
CA GLY A 76 -2.67 11.10 9.06
C GLY A 76 -3.02 10.54 10.44
N THR A 77 -2.04 10.47 11.36
CA THR A 77 -2.26 10.15 12.79
C THR A 77 -3.22 11.14 13.47
N LYS A 78 -3.56 12.27 12.84
CA LYS A 78 -4.59 13.20 13.31
C LYS A 78 -6.05 12.77 13.07
N ARG A 79 -6.36 11.69 12.34
CA ARG A 79 -7.77 11.34 11.99
C ARG A 79 -8.39 10.14 12.69
N SER A 80 -7.72 9.48 13.63
CA SER A 80 -8.29 8.33 14.35
C SER A 80 -8.26 8.48 15.89
N ARG A 81 -8.75 9.61 16.43
CA ARG A 81 -9.06 9.72 17.86
C ARG A 81 -10.34 10.50 18.20
N THR A 82 -11.37 10.43 17.35
CA THR A 82 -12.69 10.99 17.71
C THR A 82 -13.83 10.09 17.25
N ARG A 83 -14.01 8.95 17.92
CA ARG A 83 -15.31 8.27 18.04
C ARG A 83 -15.33 7.40 19.30
N GLY A 84 -16.27 7.69 20.19
CA GLY A 84 -16.49 7.07 21.51
C GLY A 84 -16.49 8.16 22.57
N ARG A 85 -17.53 9.00 22.61
CA ARG A 85 -18.82 8.82 23.32
C ARG A 85 -18.65 8.86 24.83
#